data_AF-A0A382C0V1-F1
#
_entry.id   AF-A0A382C0V1-F1
#
_cell.length_a   1.000
_cell.length_b   1.000
_cell.length_c   1.000
_cell.angle_alpha   90.00
_cell.angle_beta   90.00
_cell.angle_gamma   90.00
#
_symmetry.space_group_name_H-M   'P 1'
#
loop_
_entity.id
_entity.type
_entity.pdbx_description
1 polymer ?
#
loop_
_entity_poly.entity_id
_entity_poly.type
_entity_poly.pdbx_seq_one_letter_code
_entity_poly.pdbx_strand_id
1 'polypeptide(L)'
;MNYTKPSADRLLNMLEQKIIVFDGAMGTMIQQQALTEDDFRGSSFLEHPSPLKGNNDLLSITRPDVIENIHLEFLESGANIIGTNTFNANRISQADYKLETSVSDINRAAVEIARKAVTKFQSGKSAEEIQSDHPIFVAGSIGPTNRTCSMSPDVNNPAYRAVTFDQIAEAYREQAVALIESGVDILLLETSFDTLNMKAGIYALESYFEEEGIRLPVFLSVTITDASGRTLSGQTLDAFYNSIHHAKPLFLGINCALGAKEMRPFVEELAHISEFP
;
A
#
# COMPACT_ATOMS: atom_id res chain seq x y z
N MET A 1 -20.41 -8.75 -0.35
CA MET A 1 -19.85 -7.95 0.77
C MET A 1 -20.58 -6.62 0.76
N ASN A 2 -20.98 -6.09 1.91
CA ASN A 2 -21.61 -4.77 1.97
C ASN A 2 -20.53 -3.75 2.34
N TYR A 3 -19.95 -3.10 1.34
CA TYR A 3 -19.01 -2.00 1.57
C TYR A 3 -19.76 -0.76 2.07
N THR A 4 -19.13 0.01 2.97
CA THR A 4 -19.80 1.16 3.60
C THR A 4 -19.55 2.48 2.88
N LYS A 5 -18.60 2.54 1.94
CA LYS A 5 -18.29 3.73 1.15
C LYS A 5 -18.98 3.70 -0.21
N PRO A 6 -19.65 4.80 -0.66
CA PRO A 6 -20.23 4.89 -2.00
C PRO A 6 -19.20 4.75 -3.14
N SER A 7 -17.92 5.03 -2.88
CA SER A 7 -16.86 4.78 -3.88
C SER A 7 -16.68 3.30 -4.18
N ALA A 8 -17.03 2.39 -3.27
CA ALA A 8 -16.93 0.96 -3.51
C ALA A 8 -17.88 0.49 -4.62
N ASP A 9 -19.14 0.97 -4.64
CA ASP A 9 -20.09 0.63 -5.69
C ASP A 9 -19.60 1.12 -7.07
N ARG A 10 -18.99 2.31 -7.12
CA ARG A 10 -18.40 2.83 -8.36
C ARG A 10 -17.21 1.98 -8.82
N LEU A 11 -16.37 1.53 -7.89
CA LEU A 11 -15.24 0.65 -8.18
C LEU A 11 -15.71 -0.69 -8.72
N LEU A 12 -16.71 -1.31 -8.07
CA LEU A 12 -17.30 -2.58 -8.52
C LEU A 12 -17.89 -2.48 -9.92
N ASN A 13 -18.71 -1.45 -10.18
CA ASN A 13 -19.27 -1.20 -11.51
C ASN A 13 -18.18 -1.01 -12.57
N MET A 14 -17.07 -0.37 -12.22
CA MET A 14 -15.96 -0.16 -13.13
C MET A 14 -15.21 -1.46 -13.45
N LEU A 15 -14.95 -2.30 -12.44
CA LEU A 15 -14.30 -3.60 -12.59
C LEU A 15 -15.07 -4.54 -13.54
N GLU A 16 -16.40 -4.44 -13.57
CA GLU A 16 -17.25 -5.22 -14.49
C GLU A 16 -17.16 -4.75 -15.95
N GLN A 17 -16.79 -3.49 -16.19
CA GLN A 17 -16.88 -2.86 -17.51
C GLN A 17 -15.54 -2.79 -18.24
N LYS A 18 -14.42 -2.65 -17.51
CA LYS A 18 -13.10 -2.43 -18.11
C LYS A 18 -11.95 -2.82 -17.20
N ILE A 19 -10.78 -3.02 -17.81
CA ILE A 19 -9.51 -3.14 -17.09
C ILE A 19 -9.20 -1.81 -16.41
N ILE A 20 -8.89 -1.87 -15.11
CA ILE A 20 -8.51 -0.72 -14.29
C ILE A 20 -6.99 -0.60 -14.24
N VAL A 21 -6.48 0.61 -14.41
CA VAL A 21 -5.03 0.88 -14.34
C VAL A 21 -4.67 1.39 -12.94
N PHE A 22 -3.83 0.65 -12.23
CA PHE A 22 -3.15 1.12 -11.02
C PHE A 22 -1.91 1.96 -11.41
N ASP A 23 -1.51 2.91 -10.59
CA ASP A 23 -0.34 3.75 -10.84
C ASP A 23 0.99 2.98 -10.82
N GLY A 24 2.09 3.71 -11.03
CA GLY A 24 3.42 3.12 -11.12
C GLY A 24 4.24 3.26 -9.83
N ALA A 25 5.55 3.06 -9.97
CA ALA A 25 6.46 3.02 -8.85
C ALA A 25 6.78 4.43 -8.27
N MET A 26 6.09 4.82 -7.20
CA MET A 26 6.36 6.04 -6.42
C MET A 26 7.85 6.19 -6.06
N GLY A 27 8.47 5.14 -5.52
CA GLY A 27 9.88 5.18 -5.13
C GLY A 27 10.84 5.47 -6.28
N THR A 28 10.57 4.94 -7.48
CA THR A 28 11.38 5.21 -8.68
C THR A 28 11.24 6.66 -9.12
N MET A 29 10.02 7.20 -9.08
CA MET A 29 9.75 8.60 -9.42
C MET A 29 10.46 9.56 -8.44
N ILE A 30 10.44 9.25 -7.14
CA ILE A 30 11.18 10.02 -6.11
C ILE A 30 12.70 9.98 -6.36
N GLN A 31 13.25 8.81 -6.70
CA GLN A 31 14.70 8.68 -6.96
C GLN A 31 15.17 9.59 -8.11
N GLN A 32 14.33 9.81 -9.12
CA GLN A 32 14.65 10.70 -10.26
C GLN A 32 14.75 12.18 -9.85
N GLN A 33 14.17 12.58 -8.73
CA GLN A 33 14.21 13.95 -8.23
C GLN A 33 15.55 14.30 -7.54
N ALA A 34 16.44 13.31 -7.35
CA ALA A 34 17.78 13.50 -6.77
C ALA A 34 17.79 14.23 -5.41
N LEU A 35 16.78 13.99 -4.58
CA LEU A 35 16.59 14.67 -3.30
C LEU A 35 17.75 14.43 -2.31
N THR A 36 18.00 15.45 -1.50
CA THR A 36 19.08 15.52 -0.51
C THR A 36 18.53 15.37 0.91
N GLU A 37 19.41 15.17 1.90
CA GLU A 37 19.00 15.09 3.31
C GLU A 37 18.16 16.30 3.75
N ASP A 38 18.48 17.50 3.25
CA ASP A 38 17.75 18.73 3.57
C ASP A 38 16.29 18.66 3.10
N ASP A 39 16.02 18.01 1.97
CA ASP A 39 14.66 17.79 1.47
C ASP A 39 13.85 16.84 2.36
N PHE A 40 14.50 15.79 2.89
CA PHE A 40 13.87 14.85 3.81
C PHE A 40 13.69 15.44 5.22
N ARG A 41 14.48 16.44 5.61
CA ARG A 41 14.29 17.18 6.86
C ARG A 41 13.19 18.22 6.75
N GLY A 42 13.12 18.90 5.59
CA GLY A 42 12.28 20.08 5.41
C GLY A 42 12.52 21.11 6.52
N SER A 43 11.50 21.91 6.83
CA SER A 43 11.55 22.85 7.96
C SER A 43 11.23 22.19 9.31
N SER A 44 10.52 21.07 9.30
CA SER A 44 9.97 20.45 10.52
C SER A 44 10.95 19.53 11.25
N PHE A 45 11.97 19.00 10.57
CA PHE A 45 12.88 17.99 11.13
C PHE A 45 14.36 18.39 11.07
N LEU A 46 14.66 19.70 11.04
CA LEU A 46 16.03 20.23 10.95
C LEU A 46 16.95 19.65 12.03
N GLU A 47 16.49 19.67 13.29
CA GLU A 47 17.25 19.20 14.46
C GLU A 47 17.06 17.69 14.75
N HIS A 48 16.46 16.93 13.83
CA HIS A 48 16.20 15.50 14.05
C HIS A 48 17.52 14.72 14.21
N PRO A 49 17.68 13.89 15.26
CA PRO A 49 18.97 13.33 15.65
C PRO A 49 19.44 12.15 14.78
N SER A 50 18.75 11.84 13.68
CA SER A 50 19.07 10.71 12.80
C SER A 50 18.93 11.13 11.33
N PRO A 51 19.70 10.53 10.41
CA PRO A 51 19.52 10.76 8.98
C PRO A 51 18.11 10.37 8.55
N LEU A 52 17.48 11.18 7.71
CA LEU A 52 16.12 10.96 7.22
C LEU A 52 16.06 10.60 5.72
N LYS A 53 17.15 10.85 4.98
CA LYS A 53 17.25 10.44 3.58
C LYS A 53 17.01 8.95 3.41
N GLY A 54 16.07 8.61 2.53
CA GLY A 54 15.61 7.24 2.28
C GLY A 54 14.25 6.94 2.88
N ASN A 55 13.75 7.75 3.83
CA ASN A 55 12.39 7.67 4.32
C ASN A 55 11.43 8.38 3.35
N ASN A 56 11.13 7.74 2.23
CA ASN A 56 10.32 8.33 1.17
C ASN A 56 8.91 8.73 1.64
N ASP A 57 8.33 7.99 2.58
CA ASP A 57 7.01 8.27 3.17
C ASP A 57 6.97 9.66 3.83
N LEU A 58 8.08 10.07 4.47
CA LEU A 58 8.20 11.38 5.12
C LEU A 58 8.10 12.55 4.15
N LEU A 59 8.41 12.34 2.86
CA LEU A 59 8.29 13.39 1.84
C LEU A 59 6.85 13.86 1.66
N SER A 60 5.85 13.09 2.09
CA SER A 60 4.46 13.57 2.19
C SER A 60 4.31 14.75 3.16
N ILE A 61 5.23 14.93 4.12
CA ILE A 61 5.26 16.09 5.02
C ILE A 61 6.26 17.13 4.52
N THR A 62 7.46 16.72 4.15
CA THR A 62 8.57 17.67 3.92
C THR A 62 8.68 18.18 2.50
N ARG A 63 8.20 17.40 1.51
CA ARG A 63 8.15 17.76 0.08
C ARG A 63 6.80 17.36 -0.55
N PRO A 64 5.68 17.90 -0.02
CA PRO A 64 4.35 17.57 -0.53
C PRO A 64 4.17 17.95 -2.01
N ASP A 65 4.91 18.96 -2.48
CA ASP A 65 4.95 19.38 -3.88
C ASP A 65 5.47 18.28 -4.81
N VAL A 66 6.48 17.52 -4.38
CA VAL A 66 7.05 16.42 -5.18
C VAL A 66 6.05 15.28 -5.29
N ILE A 67 5.47 14.88 -4.15
CA ILE A 67 4.52 13.76 -4.11
C ILE A 67 3.23 14.10 -4.89
N GLU A 68 2.74 15.34 -4.78
CA GLU A 68 1.59 15.80 -5.56
C GLU A 68 1.86 15.70 -7.07
N ASN A 69 3.02 16.16 -7.52
CA ASN A 69 3.38 16.13 -8.94
C ASN A 69 3.51 14.70 -9.47
N ILE A 70 4.09 13.77 -8.70
CA ILE A 70 4.18 12.37 -9.10
C ILE A 70 2.79 11.74 -9.29
N HIS A 71 1.84 12.00 -8.37
CA HIS A 71 0.47 11.55 -8.55
C HIS A 71 -0.18 12.15 -9.80
N LEU A 72 0.03 13.44 -10.07
CA LEU A 72 -0.49 14.10 -11.28
C LEU A 72 0.04 13.43 -12.55
N GLU A 73 1.34 13.13 -12.61
CA GLU A 73 1.95 12.47 -13.76
C GLU A 73 1.32 11.09 -14.04
N PHE A 74 1.00 10.32 -12.99
CA PHE A 74 0.29 9.04 -13.16
C PHE A 74 -1.17 9.23 -13.60
N LEU A 75 -1.87 10.22 -13.06
CA LEU A 75 -3.24 10.53 -13.46
C LEU A 75 -3.31 11.00 -14.93
N GLU A 76 -2.37 11.85 -15.34
CA GLU A 76 -2.20 12.30 -16.73
C GLU A 76 -1.84 11.15 -17.68
N SER A 77 -1.16 10.11 -17.16
CA SER A 77 -0.87 8.87 -17.89
C SER A 77 -2.04 7.88 -17.93
N GLY A 78 -3.17 8.20 -17.29
CA GLY A 78 -4.40 7.40 -17.35
C GLY A 78 -4.62 6.44 -16.19
N ALA A 79 -3.91 6.60 -15.06
CA ALA A 79 -4.19 5.80 -13.86
C ALA A 79 -5.61 6.03 -13.34
N ASN A 80 -6.29 4.95 -12.95
CA ASN A 80 -7.59 4.97 -12.29
C ASN A 80 -7.49 4.82 -10.77
N ILE A 81 -6.43 4.16 -10.31
CA ILE A 81 -6.13 4.03 -8.88
C ILE A 81 -4.73 4.60 -8.68
N ILE A 82 -4.60 5.52 -7.71
CA ILE A 82 -3.29 5.98 -7.23
C ILE A 82 -3.05 5.46 -5.82
N GLY A 83 -1.87 4.93 -5.55
CA GLY A 83 -1.45 4.47 -4.23
C GLY A 83 -0.87 5.61 -3.41
N THR A 84 -1.27 5.78 -2.15
CA THR A 84 -0.67 6.78 -1.25
C THR A 84 0.83 6.51 -1.04
N ASN A 85 1.63 7.56 -0.85
CA ASN A 85 3.04 7.44 -0.48
C ASN A 85 3.19 7.02 1.00
N THR A 86 2.81 5.78 1.31
CA THR A 86 2.70 5.24 2.67
C THR A 86 3.21 3.80 2.82
N PHE A 87 3.98 3.29 1.87
CA PHE A 87 4.48 1.92 1.87
C PHE A 87 5.17 1.51 3.19
N ASN A 88 5.93 2.39 3.81
CA ASN A 88 6.62 2.20 5.09
C ASN A 88 6.13 3.16 6.19
N ALA A 89 4.97 3.79 6.02
CA ALA A 89 4.37 4.69 7.02
C ALA A 89 3.71 3.92 8.18
N ASN A 90 4.44 3.01 8.81
CA ASN A 90 4.03 2.27 10.00
C ASN A 90 5.11 2.37 11.08
N ARG A 91 4.72 2.15 12.34
CA ARG A 91 5.61 2.31 13.50
C ARG A 91 6.90 1.49 13.43
N ILE A 92 6.83 0.28 12.87
CA ILE A 92 7.97 -0.64 12.81
C ILE A 92 9.02 -0.14 11.80
N SER A 93 8.60 0.26 10.61
CA SER A 93 9.51 0.83 9.61
C SER A 93 10.03 2.21 10.02
N GLN A 94 9.18 3.05 10.64
CA GLN A 94 9.57 4.40 11.06
C GLN A 94 10.55 4.41 12.25
N ALA A 95 10.67 3.31 13.01
CA ALA A 95 11.64 3.17 14.08
C ALA A 95 13.10 3.25 13.60
N ASP A 96 13.39 2.81 12.36
CA ASP A 96 14.74 2.96 11.76
C ASP A 96 15.14 4.45 11.62
N TYR A 97 14.15 5.35 11.58
CA TYR A 97 14.33 6.80 11.48
C TYR A 97 13.99 7.54 12.77
N LYS A 98 13.60 6.86 13.87
CA LYS A 98 13.09 7.46 15.11
C LYS A 98 11.86 8.36 14.92
N LEU A 99 10.94 7.91 14.07
CA LEU A 99 9.71 8.64 13.70
C LEU A 99 8.43 7.85 14.03
N GLU A 100 8.49 6.98 15.04
CA GLU A 100 7.37 6.15 15.50
C GLU A 100 6.12 6.97 15.85
N THR A 101 6.31 8.19 16.35
CA THR A 101 5.21 9.10 16.72
C THR A 101 4.63 9.89 15.55
N SER A 102 5.26 9.84 14.37
CA SER A 102 4.84 10.58 13.18
C SER A 102 3.98 9.75 12.22
N VAL A 103 3.69 8.49 12.55
CA VAL A 103 2.95 7.54 11.67
C VAL A 103 1.61 8.11 11.22
N SER A 104 0.78 8.61 12.15
CA SER A 104 -0.53 9.18 11.81
C SER A 104 -0.40 10.40 10.89
N ASP A 105 0.54 11.31 11.20
CA ASP A 105 0.74 12.54 10.44
C ASP A 105 1.23 12.25 9.01
N ILE A 106 2.14 11.28 8.84
CA ILE A 106 2.65 10.87 7.53
C ILE A 106 1.53 10.30 6.67
N ASN A 107 0.72 9.37 7.22
CA ASN A 107 -0.39 8.76 6.48
C ASN A 107 -1.45 9.80 6.10
N ARG A 108 -1.82 10.68 7.03
CA ARG A 108 -2.80 11.74 6.77
C ARG A 108 -2.33 12.68 5.67
N ALA A 109 -1.09 13.17 5.76
CA ALA A 109 -0.51 14.04 4.74
C ALA A 109 -0.48 13.36 3.37
N ALA A 110 -0.10 12.08 3.31
CA ALA A 110 -0.06 11.33 2.05
C ALA A 110 -1.45 11.19 1.39
N VAL A 111 -2.51 10.95 2.17
CA VAL A 111 -3.88 10.89 1.66
C VAL A 111 -4.36 12.26 1.18
N GLU A 112 -4.09 13.31 1.95
CA GLU A 112 -4.42 14.69 1.59
C GLU A 112 -3.77 15.10 0.27
N ILE A 113 -2.49 14.76 0.07
CA ILE A 113 -1.77 15.04 -1.18
C ILE A 113 -2.36 14.28 -2.35
N ALA A 114 -2.63 12.97 -2.20
CA ALA A 114 -3.25 12.18 -3.25
C ALA A 114 -4.61 12.76 -3.66
N ARG A 115 -5.46 13.13 -2.68
CA ARG A 115 -6.75 13.78 -2.94
C ARG A 115 -6.63 15.16 -3.59
N LYS A 116 -5.61 15.93 -3.21
CA LYS A 116 -5.29 17.22 -3.84
C LYS A 116 -4.88 17.04 -5.31
N ALA A 117 -4.06 16.04 -5.62
CA ALA A 117 -3.69 15.70 -6.99
C ALA A 117 -4.92 15.31 -7.83
N VAL A 118 -5.83 14.49 -7.29
CA VAL A 118 -7.10 14.16 -7.96
C VAL A 118 -7.94 15.42 -8.23
N THR A 119 -8.10 16.27 -7.22
CA THR A 119 -8.87 17.52 -7.36
C THR A 119 -8.28 18.42 -8.44
N LYS A 120 -6.95 18.53 -8.49
CA LYS A 120 -6.24 19.35 -9.48
C LYS A 120 -6.34 18.77 -10.88
N PHE A 121 -6.21 17.45 -11.05
CA PHE A 121 -6.41 16.77 -12.33
C PHE A 121 -7.85 16.92 -12.88
N GLN A 122 -8.82 17.00 -11.99
CA GLN A 122 -10.23 17.21 -12.32
C GLN A 122 -10.60 18.68 -12.52
N SER A 123 -9.72 19.61 -12.14
CA SER A 123 -9.96 21.05 -12.28
C SER A 123 -10.18 21.41 -13.75
N GLY A 124 -11.30 22.08 -14.03
CA GLY A 124 -11.70 22.46 -15.40
C GLY A 124 -12.50 21.41 -16.16
N LYS A 125 -12.78 20.24 -15.57
CA LYS A 125 -13.73 19.24 -16.09
C LYS A 125 -15.11 19.45 -15.48
N SER A 126 -16.17 19.22 -16.26
CA SER A 126 -17.55 19.23 -15.76
C SER A 126 -17.78 18.05 -14.81
N ALA A 127 -18.81 18.13 -13.96
CA ALA A 127 -19.17 17.02 -13.06
C ALA A 127 -19.53 15.73 -13.85
N GLU A 128 -20.10 15.90 -15.05
CA GLU A 128 -20.44 14.80 -15.96
C GLU A 128 -19.19 14.17 -16.58
N GLU A 129 -18.20 14.98 -16.97
CA GLU A 129 -16.90 14.51 -17.48
C GLU A 129 -16.12 13.77 -16.37
N ILE A 130 -16.19 14.27 -15.13
CA ILE A 130 -15.53 13.64 -13.98
C ILE A 130 -16.16 12.27 -13.64
N GLN A 131 -17.50 12.17 -13.69
CA GLN A 131 -18.21 10.94 -13.34
C GLN A 131 -18.22 9.88 -14.45
N SER A 132 -18.27 10.28 -15.72
CA SER A 132 -18.46 9.35 -16.84
C SER A 132 -17.16 8.93 -17.55
N ASP A 133 -16.12 9.77 -17.55
CA ASP A 133 -14.98 9.57 -18.43
C ASP A 133 -13.84 8.78 -17.75
N HIS A 134 -13.54 9.05 -16.47
CA HIS A 134 -12.41 8.42 -15.78
C HIS A 134 -12.49 8.52 -14.24
N PRO A 135 -13.27 7.65 -13.56
CA PRO A 135 -13.30 7.65 -12.10
C PRO A 135 -11.92 7.31 -11.53
N ILE A 136 -11.53 8.04 -10.47
CA ILE A 136 -10.25 7.91 -9.79
C ILE A 136 -10.47 7.51 -8.34
N PHE A 137 -9.71 6.54 -7.88
CA PHE A 137 -9.72 6.04 -6.51
C PHE A 137 -8.35 6.22 -5.86
N VAL A 138 -8.34 6.48 -4.56
CA VAL A 138 -7.11 6.55 -3.76
C VAL A 138 -6.99 5.28 -2.93
N ALA A 139 -5.93 4.51 -3.16
CA ALA A 139 -5.61 3.31 -2.39
C ALA A 139 -4.61 3.66 -1.28
N GLY A 140 -4.95 3.32 -0.04
CA GLY A 140 -4.03 3.36 1.09
C GLY A 140 -3.00 2.23 0.96
N SER A 141 -1.79 2.57 0.54
CA SER A 141 -0.67 1.62 0.42
C SER A 141 -0.16 1.22 1.81
N ILE A 142 -0.12 -0.07 2.08
CA ILE A 142 0.41 -0.67 3.31
C ILE A 142 1.41 -1.75 2.89
N GLY A 143 2.70 -1.47 3.04
CA GLY A 143 3.77 -2.41 2.72
C GLY A 143 3.99 -3.48 3.79
N PRO A 144 4.93 -4.42 3.57
CA PRO A 144 5.16 -5.58 4.44
C PRO A 144 5.93 -5.26 5.74
N THR A 145 6.26 -3.99 6.00
CA THR A 145 7.28 -3.52 6.96
C THR A 145 8.72 -3.92 6.59
N ASN A 146 9.70 -3.48 7.37
CA ASN A 146 11.11 -3.91 7.28
C ASN A 146 11.43 -5.14 8.16
N ARG A 147 10.44 -5.75 8.81
CA ARG A 147 10.60 -6.92 9.69
C ARG A 147 9.70 -8.07 9.26
N THR A 148 10.07 -9.29 9.64
CA THR A 148 9.36 -10.54 9.32
C THR A 148 8.97 -11.26 10.59
N CYS A 149 7.73 -11.77 10.62
CA CYS A 149 7.21 -12.62 11.70
C CYS A 149 7.55 -14.09 11.48
N SER A 150 7.65 -14.57 10.24
CA SER A 150 7.86 -15.99 9.96
C SER A 150 9.34 -16.40 9.96
N MET A 151 10.26 -15.48 9.69
CA MET A 151 11.69 -15.80 9.55
C MET A 151 12.55 -15.14 10.64
N SER A 152 13.62 -15.83 11.05
CA SER A 152 14.62 -15.22 11.92
C SER A 152 15.56 -14.32 11.11
N PRO A 153 15.87 -13.10 11.57
CA PRO A 153 16.94 -12.30 10.99
C PRO A 153 18.34 -12.79 11.39
N ASP A 154 18.45 -13.69 12.38
CA ASP A 154 19.71 -14.29 12.82
C ASP A 154 19.80 -15.74 12.33
N VAL A 155 20.66 -15.96 11.32
CA VAL A 155 20.90 -17.28 10.73
C VAL A 155 21.43 -18.31 11.73
N ASN A 156 22.07 -17.87 12.82
CA ASN A 156 22.60 -18.76 13.86
C ASN A 156 21.54 -19.09 14.93
N ASN A 157 20.43 -18.36 14.97
CA ASN A 157 19.33 -18.58 15.90
C ASN A 157 17.98 -18.66 15.15
N PRO A 158 17.64 -19.82 14.58
CA PRO A 158 16.41 -19.98 13.79
C PRO A 158 15.11 -19.80 14.60
N ALA A 159 15.17 -19.86 15.94
CA ALA A 159 14.02 -19.65 16.82
C ALA A 159 13.76 -18.17 17.13
N TYR A 160 14.73 -17.28 16.93
CA TYR A 160 14.57 -15.86 17.22
C TYR A 160 13.59 -15.19 16.25
N ARG A 161 12.81 -14.22 16.75
CA ARG A 161 11.95 -13.33 15.95
C ARG A 161 12.14 -11.91 16.45
N ALA A 162 12.34 -10.97 15.52
CA ALA A 162 12.52 -9.56 15.87
C ALA A 162 11.20 -8.85 16.21
N VAL A 163 10.08 -9.41 15.78
CA VAL A 163 8.72 -8.89 15.98
C VAL A 163 7.77 -10.04 16.25
N THR A 164 6.68 -9.76 16.96
CA THR A 164 5.56 -10.68 17.18
C THR A 164 4.40 -10.38 16.22
N PHE A 165 3.48 -11.32 16.09
CA PHE A 165 2.23 -11.11 15.34
C PHE A 165 1.46 -9.89 15.85
N ASP A 166 1.31 -9.76 17.17
CA ASP A 166 0.56 -8.65 17.78
C ASP A 166 1.21 -7.29 17.50
N GLN A 167 2.54 -7.22 17.51
CA GLN A 167 3.26 -5.98 17.19
C GLN A 167 3.04 -5.55 15.73
N ILE A 168 3.06 -6.50 14.79
CA ILE A 168 2.78 -6.20 13.38
C ILE A 168 1.30 -5.83 13.19
N ALA A 169 0.39 -6.55 13.84
CA ALA A 169 -1.04 -6.24 13.78
C ALA A 169 -1.35 -4.85 14.34
N GLU A 170 -0.74 -4.46 15.47
CA GLU A 170 -0.89 -3.12 16.04
C GLU A 170 -0.33 -2.04 15.11
N ALA A 171 0.85 -2.25 14.52
CA ALA A 171 1.45 -1.31 13.58
C ALA A 171 0.59 -1.14 12.32
N TYR A 172 0.03 -2.23 11.79
CA TYR A 172 -0.89 -2.17 10.65
C TYR A 172 -2.22 -1.52 11.02
N ARG A 173 -2.76 -1.77 12.21
CA ARG A 173 -3.99 -1.12 12.69
C ARG A 173 -3.79 0.38 12.79
N GLU A 174 -2.71 0.84 13.42
CA GLU A 174 -2.38 2.28 13.53
C GLU A 174 -2.34 2.95 12.15
N GLN A 175 -1.61 2.34 11.20
CA GLN A 175 -1.52 2.86 9.85
C GLN A 175 -2.88 2.88 9.14
N ALA A 176 -3.61 1.76 9.19
CA ALA A 176 -4.91 1.61 8.52
C ALA A 176 -5.95 2.60 9.05
N VAL A 177 -6.01 2.82 10.36
CA VAL A 177 -6.89 3.82 10.99
C VAL A 177 -6.61 5.20 10.42
N ALA A 178 -5.34 5.62 10.39
CA ALA A 178 -4.97 6.92 9.85
C ALA A 178 -5.36 7.08 8.37
N LEU A 179 -5.19 6.03 7.54
CA LEU A 179 -5.59 6.02 6.14
C LEU A 179 -7.12 6.10 5.97
N ILE A 180 -7.87 5.31 6.75
CA ILE A 180 -9.34 5.25 6.70
C ILE A 180 -9.96 6.59 7.09
N GLU A 181 -9.52 7.15 8.23
CA GLU A 181 -9.98 8.44 8.75
C GLU A 181 -9.66 9.60 7.80
N SER A 182 -8.50 9.53 7.13
CA SER A 182 -8.11 10.52 6.12
C SER A 182 -8.84 10.35 4.79
N GLY A 183 -9.56 9.22 4.62
CA GLY A 183 -10.53 9.07 3.56
C GLY A 183 -10.06 8.33 2.31
N VAL A 184 -9.19 7.32 2.41
CA VAL A 184 -8.88 6.43 1.27
C VAL A 184 -10.12 5.65 0.78
N ASP A 185 -10.15 5.26 -0.50
CA ASP A 185 -11.23 4.47 -1.09
C ASP A 185 -11.00 2.96 -0.91
N ILE A 186 -9.74 2.54 -0.94
CA ILE A 186 -9.29 1.14 -0.94
C ILE A 186 -8.15 1.03 0.09
N LEU A 187 -8.01 -0.13 0.74
CA LEU A 187 -6.79 -0.49 1.46
C LEU A 187 -6.03 -1.54 0.67
N LEU A 188 -4.73 -1.32 0.46
CA LEU A 188 -3.86 -2.20 -0.29
C LEU A 188 -2.77 -2.74 0.63
N LEU A 189 -2.88 -4.00 1.04
CA LEU A 189 -1.77 -4.73 1.65
C LEU A 189 -0.93 -5.32 0.52
N GLU A 190 0.22 -4.72 0.25
CA GLU A 190 1.04 -5.05 -0.92
C GLU A 190 2.44 -5.53 -0.60
N THR A 191 3.09 -6.07 -1.63
CA THR A 191 4.49 -6.53 -1.58
C THR A 191 4.71 -7.53 -0.45
N SER A 192 3.72 -8.37 -0.17
CA SER A 192 3.86 -9.35 0.91
C SER A 192 4.89 -10.40 0.53
N PHE A 193 6.03 -10.36 1.21
CA PHE A 193 7.05 -11.39 1.16
C PHE A 193 6.88 -12.42 2.29
N ASP A 194 6.16 -12.06 3.35
CA ASP A 194 5.86 -12.85 4.54
C ASP A 194 4.34 -12.94 4.75
N THR A 195 3.79 -14.12 4.52
CA THR A 195 2.35 -14.37 4.67
C THR A 195 1.88 -14.20 6.11
N LEU A 196 2.75 -14.39 7.11
CA LEU A 196 2.36 -14.16 8.50
C LEU A 196 2.17 -12.68 8.79
N ASN A 197 2.98 -11.80 8.18
CA ASN A 197 2.74 -10.35 8.22
C ASN A 197 1.42 -10.02 7.53
N MET A 198 1.16 -10.59 6.34
CA MET A 198 -0.11 -10.38 5.63
C MET A 198 -1.32 -10.76 6.50
N LYS A 199 -1.25 -11.91 7.19
CA LYS A 199 -2.31 -12.35 8.11
C LYS A 199 -2.49 -11.41 9.30
N ALA A 200 -1.41 -10.81 9.82
CA ALA A 200 -1.50 -9.79 10.86
C ALA A 200 -2.18 -8.51 10.34
N GLY A 201 -1.88 -8.11 9.10
CA GLY A 201 -2.55 -7.00 8.41
C GLY A 201 -4.04 -7.28 8.19
N ILE A 202 -4.39 -8.45 7.66
CA ILE A 202 -5.78 -8.90 7.50
C ILE A 202 -6.50 -8.86 8.85
N TYR A 203 -5.91 -9.44 9.90
CA TYR A 203 -6.49 -9.43 11.24
C TYR A 203 -6.74 -8.00 11.75
N ALA A 204 -5.77 -7.10 11.57
CA ALA A 204 -5.88 -5.71 11.98
C ALA A 204 -7.04 -4.99 11.26
N LEU A 205 -7.17 -5.17 9.94
CA LEU A 205 -8.23 -4.57 9.15
C LEU A 205 -9.61 -5.13 9.52
N GLU A 206 -9.75 -6.45 9.56
CA GLU A 206 -11.02 -7.12 9.83
C GLU A 206 -11.53 -6.82 11.24
N SER A 207 -10.64 -6.80 12.23
CA SER A 207 -11.01 -6.45 13.62
C SER A 207 -11.49 -4.99 13.72
N TYR A 208 -10.81 -4.06 13.03
CA TYR A 208 -11.20 -2.66 13.03
C TYR A 208 -12.52 -2.42 12.29
N PHE A 209 -12.73 -3.12 11.17
CA PHE A 209 -13.99 -3.10 10.43
C PHE A 209 -15.18 -3.57 11.27
N GLU A 210 -15.00 -4.65 12.05
CA GLU A 210 -16.02 -5.15 12.97
C GLU A 210 -16.33 -4.16 14.09
N GLU A 211 -15.30 -3.58 14.73
CA GLU A 211 -15.42 -2.63 15.82
C GLU A 211 -16.17 -1.35 15.43
N GLU A 212 -15.82 -0.77 14.28
CA GLU A 212 -16.39 0.49 13.79
C GLU A 212 -17.66 0.30 12.95
N GLY A 213 -18.02 -0.95 12.63
CA GLY A 213 -19.15 -1.24 11.75
C GLY A 213 -18.98 -0.71 10.32
N ILE A 214 -17.73 -0.67 9.83
CA ILE A 214 -17.38 -0.21 8.48
C ILE A 214 -16.78 -1.33 7.63
N ARG A 215 -16.77 -1.17 6.30
CA ARG A 215 -16.07 -2.10 5.40
C ARG A 215 -15.61 -1.36 4.15
N LEU A 216 -14.30 -1.27 3.98
CA LEU A 216 -13.69 -0.79 2.73
C LEU A 216 -13.30 -1.98 1.84
N PRO A 217 -13.21 -1.79 0.52
CA PRO A 217 -12.50 -2.71 -0.36
C PRO A 217 -11.06 -2.92 0.10
N VAL A 218 -10.62 -4.18 0.14
CA VAL A 218 -9.25 -4.57 0.48
C VAL A 218 -8.63 -5.28 -0.71
N PHE A 219 -7.48 -4.81 -1.14
CA PHE A 219 -6.63 -5.44 -2.15
C PHE A 219 -5.47 -6.11 -1.43
N LEU A 220 -5.15 -7.33 -1.83
CA LEU A 220 -3.99 -8.07 -1.34
C LEU A 220 -3.04 -8.33 -2.51
N SER A 221 -1.76 -8.08 -2.31
CA SER A 221 -0.74 -8.38 -3.31
C SER A 221 0.46 -9.08 -2.70
N VAL A 222 0.87 -10.18 -3.35
CA VAL A 222 2.03 -10.99 -2.97
C VAL A 222 3.23 -10.65 -3.83
N THR A 223 4.43 -10.87 -3.30
CA THR A 223 5.66 -10.82 -4.09
C THR A 223 6.28 -12.20 -4.20
N ILE A 224 6.45 -12.64 -5.44
CA ILE A 224 7.24 -13.82 -5.80
C ILE A 224 8.67 -13.37 -6.08
N THR A 225 9.64 -13.90 -5.33
CA THR A 225 11.00 -13.33 -5.29
C THR A 225 11.86 -13.71 -6.48
N ASP A 226 11.59 -14.86 -7.10
CA ASP A 226 12.37 -15.37 -8.22
C ASP A 226 11.56 -16.38 -9.07
N ALA A 227 12.22 -16.95 -10.07
CA ALA A 227 11.63 -17.92 -10.98
C ALA A 227 11.20 -19.25 -10.32
N SER A 228 11.50 -19.48 -9.04
CA SER A 228 11.01 -20.64 -8.30
C SER A 228 9.51 -20.60 -7.99
N GLY A 229 8.86 -19.44 -8.16
CA GLY A 229 7.44 -19.28 -7.89
C GLY A 229 7.09 -19.21 -6.40
N ARG A 230 8.06 -18.82 -5.56
CA ARG A 230 7.88 -18.74 -4.10
C ARG A 230 8.00 -17.32 -3.57
N THR A 231 7.29 -17.07 -2.47
CA THR A 231 7.52 -15.91 -1.62
C THR A 231 8.88 -16.03 -0.92
N LEU A 232 9.37 -14.94 -0.32
CA LEU A 232 10.61 -14.98 0.47
C LEU A 232 10.51 -15.96 1.66
N SER A 233 9.32 -16.09 2.23
CA SER A 233 8.99 -17.08 3.29
C SER A 233 8.84 -18.52 2.77
N GLY A 234 9.08 -18.76 1.49
CA GLY A 234 9.13 -20.09 0.87
C GLY A 234 7.78 -20.67 0.47
N GLN A 235 6.68 -19.92 0.58
CA GLN A 235 5.36 -20.40 0.19
C GLN A 235 5.17 -20.38 -1.32
N THR A 236 4.48 -21.40 -1.85
CA THR A 236 3.93 -21.40 -3.22
C THR A 236 2.69 -20.50 -3.30
N LEU A 237 2.26 -20.14 -4.51
CA LEU A 237 1.03 -19.35 -4.71
C LEU A 237 -0.20 -20.05 -4.14
N ASP A 238 -0.38 -21.36 -4.38
CA ASP A 238 -1.45 -22.15 -3.78
C ASP A 238 -1.48 -22.06 -2.24
N ALA A 239 -0.31 -22.19 -1.61
CA ALA A 239 -0.20 -22.13 -0.16
C ALA A 239 -0.50 -20.73 0.37
N PHE A 240 -0.05 -19.69 -0.35
CA PHE A 240 -0.35 -18.31 -0.03
C PHE A 240 -1.86 -18.04 -0.14
N TYR A 241 -2.49 -18.38 -1.28
CA TYR A 241 -3.93 -18.22 -1.50
C TYR A 241 -4.76 -18.87 -0.39
N ASN A 242 -4.50 -20.15 -0.11
CA ASN A 242 -5.18 -20.89 0.97
C ASN A 242 -4.93 -20.28 2.37
N SER A 243 -3.83 -19.55 2.55
CA SER A 243 -3.53 -18.88 3.81
C SER A 243 -4.33 -17.59 4.01
N ILE A 244 -4.81 -16.95 2.93
CA ILE A 244 -5.41 -15.60 2.98
C ILE A 244 -6.85 -15.52 2.44
N HIS A 245 -7.36 -16.53 1.72
CA HIS A 245 -8.65 -16.43 1.02
C HIS A 245 -9.84 -16.15 1.96
N HIS A 246 -9.72 -16.55 3.23
CA HIS A 246 -10.70 -16.27 4.28
C HIS A 246 -10.97 -14.76 4.49
N ALA A 247 -10.03 -13.88 4.11
CA ALA A 247 -10.17 -12.43 4.18
C ALA A 247 -11.17 -11.88 3.15
N LYS A 248 -11.47 -12.66 2.10
CA LYS A 248 -12.33 -12.27 0.98
C LYS A 248 -11.95 -10.87 0.43
N PRO A 249 -10.73 -10.69 -0.07
CA PRO A 249 -10.34 -9.43 -0.69
C PRO A 249 -11.17 -9.14 -1.94
N LEU A 250 -11.24 -7.87 -2.34
CA LEU A 250 -11.85 -7.51 -3.62
C LEU A 250 -10.93 -7.86 -4.80
N PHE A 251 -9.62 -7.84 -4.58
CA PHE A 251 -8.60 -8.13 -5.58
C PHE A 251 -7.43 -8.88 -4.94
N LEU A 252 -6.90 -9.87 -5.66
CA LEU A 252 -5.71 -10.62 -5.28
C LEU A 252 -4.69 -10.62 -6.42
N GLY A 253 -3.55 -9.99 -6.20
CA GLY A 253 -2.54 -9.80 -7.25
C GLY A 253 -1.13 -10.22 -6.87
N ILE A 254 -0.23 -10.00 -7.83
CA ILE A 254 1.23 -10.13 -7.67
C ILE A 254 1.86 -8.80 -8.06
N ASN A 255 2.83 -8.34 -7.27
CA ASN A 255 3.58 -7.12 -7.57
C ASN A 255 5.07 -7.24 -7.21
N CYS A 256 5.88 -6.37 -7.83
CA CYS A 256 7.32 -6.24 -7.63
C CYS A 256 8.16 -7.48 -8.02
N ALA A 257 9.48 -7.40 -7.75
CA ALA A 257 10.53 -8.41 -7.92
C ALA A 257 10.81 -8.95 -9.34
N LEU A 258 9.77 -9.22 -10.14
CA LEU A 258 9.86 -9.81 -11.47
C LEU A 258 9.45 -8.80 -12.55
N GLY A 259 10.07 -8.92 -13.73
CA GLY A 259 9.58 -8.23 -14.93
C GLY A 259 8.26 -8.85 -15.42
N ALA A 260 7.53 -8.12 -16.26
CA ALA A 260 6.20 -8.54 -16.73
C ALA A 260 6.21 -9.92 -17.43
N LYS A 261 7.28 -10.23 -18.18
CA LYS A 261 7.42 -11.51 -18.89
C LYS A 261 7.62 -12.66 -17.90
N GLU A 262 8.43 -12.44 -16.88
CA GLU A 262 8.74 -13.41 -15.83
C GLU A 262 7.56 -13.61 -14.87
N MET A 263 6.76 -12.56 -14.63
CA MET A 263 5.61 -12.60 -13.75
C MET A 263 4.38 -13.28 -14.37
N ARG A 264 4.24 -13.24 -15.71
CA ARG A 264 3.07 -13.75 -16.42
C ARG A 264 2.63 -15.17 -16.03
N PRO A 265 3.52 -16.19 -15.96
CA PRO A 265 3.11 -17.54 -15.59
C PRO A 265 2.48 -17.61 -14.19
N PHE A 266 2.96 -16.80 -13.25
CA PHE A 266 2.47 -16.73 -11.88
C PHE A 266 1.12 -16.03 -11.79
N VAL A 267 0.87 -15.03 -12.64
CA VAL A 267 -0.45 -14.41 -12.77
C VAL A 267 -1.45 -15.40 -13.38
N GLU A 268 -1.05 -16.17 -14.40
CA GLU A 268 -1.89 -17.23 -14.98
C GLU A 268 -2.23 -18.32 -13.95
N GLU A 269 -1.26 -18.75 -13.13
CA GLU A 269 -1.48 -19.68 -12.01
C GLU A 269 -2.46 -19.10 -10.98
N LEU A 270 -2.23 -17.86 -10.53
CA LEU A 270 -3.09 -17.20 -9.56
C LEU A 270 -4.53 -17.05 -10.07
N ALA A 271 -4.71 -16.69 -11.35
CA ALA A 271 -6.02 -16.58 -11.99
C ALA A 271 -6.76 -17.93 -12.09
N HIS A 272 -6.03 -19.06 -12.12
CA HIS A 272 -6.64 -20.38 -12.12
C HIS A 272 -7.13 -20.84 -10.75
N ILE A 273 -6.50 -20.36 -9.66
CA ILE A 273 -6.76 -20.83 -8.30
C ILE A 273 -7.58 -19.84 -7.47
N SER A 274 -7.55 -18.56 -7.82
CA SER A 274 -8.24 -17.48 -7.11
C SER A 274 -9.69 -17.36 -7.57
N GLU A 275 -10.61 -17.25 -6.61
CA GLU A 275 -11.99 -16.81 -6.86
C GLU A 275 -12.11 -15.27 -6.94
N PHE A 276 -11.04 -14.56 -6.59
CA PHE A 276 -10.97 -13.09 -6.62
C PHE A 276 -10.30 -12.61 -7.92
N PRO A 277 -10.76 -11.48 -8.48
CA PRO A 277 -10.09 -10.79 -9.58
C PRO A 277 -8.61 -10.49 -9.34
#